data_AF-A0A936QIH7-F1
#
_entry.id   AF-A0A936QIH7-F1
#
_cell.length_a   1.000
_cell.length_b   1.000
_cell.length_c   1.000
_cell.angle_alpha   90.00
_cell.angle_beta   90.00
_cell.angle_gamma   90.00
#
_symmetry.space_group_name_H-M   'P 1'
#
loop_
_entity.id
_entity.type
_entity.pdbx_description
1 polymer ?
#
loop_
_entity_poly.entity_id
_entity_poly.type
_entity_poly.pdbx_seq_one_letter_code
_entity_poly.pdbx_strand_id
1 'polypeptide(L)'
;MSDYYGVLIDTTSIQQYVFSGNRLKENLGASFLVQDIYNAILKDVTIKPDLEGFIGGGNALLFFEDKIRAKEFVKEWTRNLLIETPGLTTAIAISNETIDESDLNNPEKFQLFKKSIFKQLTENKNSYFPQVTLSSHGITADCKNTGLTMEDWYEDKADNDDSGYYSSVSTSKQRTVFNSGIKLNEIFANVKENKFEFTNELEKLGRSENQDSHISIVHIDGNGMGNRFEECKTLKEIQDLSESLEKATVDSFKDLLRHIIDNIEEIKIDLDLLKNIIPIRPIILGGDDITFVCDGRLGIYFAKIFLEAFEKKQVSDGEPITACAGVAITKLKYPFYRGYKLSEELCASAKLKRKDNGKSGSWIDFHIAYGGISAELKEIREKIL
;
A
#
# COMPACT_ATOMS: atom_id res chain seq x y z
N MET A 1 14.60 -12.73 -33.23
CA MET A 1 15.29 -11.93 -32.21
C MET A 1 14.62 -10.59 -32.27
N SER A 2 13.70 -10.36 -31.33
CA SER A 2 12.92 -9.13 -31.24
C SER A 2 13.64 -8.19 -30.28
N ASP A 3 13.90 -6.98 -30.76
CA ASP A 3 14.47 -5.90 -29.97
C ASP A 3 13.33 -5.08 -29.34
N TYR A 4 13.41 -4.81 -28.03
CA TYR A 4 12.37 -4.12 -27.29
C TYR A 4 12.85 -2.79 -26.70
N TYR A 5 12.00 -1.78 -26.78
CA TYR A 5 12.05 -0.59 -25.93
C TYR A 5 11.38 -0.88 -24.59
N GLY A 6 12.00 -0.46 -23.49
CA GLY A 6 11.41 -0.56 -22.15
C GLY A 6 10.62 0.69 -21.79
N VAL A 7 9.47 0.50 -21.16
CA VAL A 7 8.70 1.53 -20.46
C VAL A 7 8.71 1.18 -18.98
N LEU A 8 9.39 2.00 -18.18
CA LEU A 8 9.42 1.88 -16.73
C LEU A 8 8.46 2.91 -16.13
N ILE A 9 7.52 2.44 -15.35
CA ILE A 9 6.51 3.22 -14.65
C ILE A 9 6.77 3.08 -13.16
N ASP A 10 6.68 4.19 -12.44
CA ASP A 10 6.81 4.25 -10.99
C ASP A 10 5.70 5.13 -10.42
N THR A 11 4.82 4.49 -9.66
CA THR A 11 3.73 5.17 -8.93
C THR A 11 4.29 5.72 -7.64
N THR A 12 4.47 7.03 -7.61
CA THR A 12 5.06 7.74 -6.47
C THR A 12 4.02 8.08 -5.41
N SER A 13 4.47 8.23 -4.17
CA SER A 13 3.64 8.72 -3.06
C SER A 13 2.37 7.89 -2.80
N ILE A 14 2.43 6.58 -3.03
CA ILE A 14 1.33 5.63 -2.77
C ILE A 14 0.77 5.80 -1.36
N GLN A 15 1.65 5.82 -0.36
CA GLN A 15 1.25 5.93 1.04
C GLN A 15 0.54 7.26 1.33
N GLN A 16 1.07 8.37 0.81
CA GLN A 16 0.43 9.69 0.94
C GLN A 16 -0.94 9.70 0.26
N TYR A 17 -1.07 9.06 -0.91
CA TYR A 17 -2.35 8.95 -1.60
C TYR A 17 -3.36 8.12 -0.80
N VAL A 18 -2.94 6.96 -0.27
CA VAL A 18 -3.81 6.05 0.49
C VAL A 18 -4.26 6.68 1.81
N PHE A 19 -3.36 7.33 2.54
CA PHE A 19 -3.63 7.79 3.91
C PHE A 19 -3.92 9.29 4.03
N SER A 20 -4.01 10.06 2.94
CA SER A 20 -4.32 11.50 3.00
C SER A 20 -5.67 11.82 3.65
N GLY A 21 -6.60 10.85 3.66
CA GLY A 21 -7.93 10.98 4.28
C GLY A 21 -7.98 10.46 5.72
N ASN A 22 -8.95 10.97 6.48
CA ASN A 22 -9.25 10.48 7.84
C ASN A 22 -10.26 9.32 7.85
N ARG A 23 -10.90 9.02 6.71
CA ARG A 23 -11.95 8.00 6.62
C ARG A 23 -11.35 6.66 6.20
N LEU A 24 -11.57 5.62 7.00
CA LEU A 24 -11.16 4.26 6.67
C LEU A 24 -11.73 3.80 5.31
N LYS A 25 -13.02 4.09 5.03
CA LYS A 25 -13.64 3.81 3.72
C LYS A 25 -12.76 4.34 2.56
N GLU A 26 -12.34 5.60 2.61
CA GLU A 26 -11.52 6.19 1.55
C GLU A 26 -10.12 5.56 1.46
N ASN A 27 -9.50 5.23 2.59
CA ASN A 27 -8.19 4.59 2.59
C ASN A 27 -8.26 3.18 1.95
N LEU A 28 -9.34 2.44 2.20
CA LEU A 28 -9.59 1.13 1.59
C LEU A 28 -9.82 1.21 0.08
N GLY A 29 -10.59 2.20 -0.37
CA GLY A 29 -10.79 2.45 -1.79
C GLY A 29 -9.52 2.94 -2.49
N ALA A 30 -8.78 3.83 -1.84
CA ALA A 30 -7.49 4.33 -2.35
C ALA A 30 -6.45 3.21 -2.52
N SER A 31 -6.34 2.31 -1.54
CA SER A 31 -5.44 1.17 -1.65
C SER A 31 -5.84 0.23 -2.79
N PHE A 32 -7.15 -0.03 -2.93
CA PHE A 32 -7.65 -0.82 -4.05
C PHE A 32 -7.32 -0.16 -5.39
N LEU A 33 -7.56 1.15 -5.54
CA LEU A 33 -7.21 1.89 -6.75
C LEU A 33 -5.73 1.71 -7.08
N VAL A 34 -4.82 1.88 -6.11
CA VAL A 34 -3.37 1.69 -6.34
C VAL A 34 -3.05 0.27 -6.81
N GLN A 35 -3.65 -0.75 -6.19
CA GLN A 35 -3.43 -2.14 -6.58
C GLN A 35 -4.01 -2.46 -7.98
N ASP A 36 -5.08 -1.77 -8.37
CA ASP A 36 -5.81 -2.04 -9.60
C ASP A 36 -5.29 -1.27 -10.81
N ILE A 37 -4.47 -0.23 -10.61
CA ILE A 37 -3.83 0.54 -11.70
C ILE A 37 -3.16 -0.36 -12.73
N TYR A 38 -2.35 -1.30 -12.28
CA TYR A 38 -1.64 -2.17 -13.19
C TYR A 38 -2.50 -3.34 -13.69
N ASN A 39 -3.62 -3.66 -13.02
CA ASN A 39 -4.46 -4.79 -13.39
C ASN A 39 -5.61 -4.39 -14.32
N ALA A 40 -6.33 -3.31 -14.02
CA ALA A 40 -7.46 -2.82 -14.80
C ALA A 40 -7.01 -1.82 -15.87
N ILE A 41 -6.17 -0.83 -15.51
CA ILE A 41 -5.82 0.23 -16.47
C ILE A 41 -4.89 -0.31 -17.58
N LEU A 42 -4.00 -1.28 -17.29
CA LEU A 42 -3.26 -1.97 -18.36
C LEU A 42 -4.16 -2.87 -19.23
N LYS A 43 -5.32 -3.33 -18.74
CA LYS A 43 -6.28 -4.11 -19.52
C LYS A 43 -7.21 -3.26 -20.38
N ASP A 44 -7.42 -2.00 -20.02
CA ASP A 44 -8.32 -1.12 -20.76
C ASP A 44 -7.63 -0.24 -21.82
N VAL A 45 -6.29 -0.23 -21.87
CA VAL A 45 -5.57 0.46 -22.96
C VAL A 45 -5.70 -0.28 -24.29
N THR A 46 -5.82 0.49 -25.37
CA THR A 46 -5.87 0.00 -26.75
C THR A 46 -4.53 -0.61 -27.17
N ILE A 47 -3.43 0.00 -26.75
CA ILE A 47 -2.07 -0.45 -27.07
C ILE A 47 -1.54 -1.33 -25.94
N LYS A 48 -1.30 -2.61 -26.25
CA LYS A 48 -0.70 -3.56 -25.30
C LYS A 48 0.82 -3.60 -25.40
N PRO A 49 1.50 -3.86 -24.26
CA PRO A 49 2.91 -4.25 -24.30
C PRO A 49 3.08 -5.55 -25.07
N ASP A 50 4.19 -5.68 -25.77
CA ASP A 50 4.54 -6.91 -26.50
C ASP A 50 5.12 -7.96 -25.53
N LEU A 51 5.72 -7.50 -24.42
CA LEU A 51 6.15 -8.36 -23.31
C LEU A 51 6.00 -7.62 -21.96
N GLU A 52 5.49 -8.32 -20.94
CA GLU A 52 5.43 -7.81 -19.57
C GLU A 52 6.72 -8.20 -18.82
N GLY A 53 7.42 -7.19 -18.28
CA GLY A 53 8.64 -7.39 -17.52
C GLY A 53 8.32 -7.77 -16.07
N PHE A 54 7.96 -6.81 -15.25
CA PHE A 54 7.46 -7.08 -13.90
C PHE A 54 6.49 -5.98 -13.48
N ILE A 55 5.58 -6.31 -12.58
CA ILE A 55 4.63 -5.38 -11.96
C ILE A 55 4.63 -5.67 -10.45
N GLY A 56 5.06 -4.72 -9.64
CA GLY A 56 5.17 -4.92 -8.19
C GLY A 56 5.69 -3.68 -7.46
N GLY A 57 5.29 -3.53 -6.18
CA GLY A 57 5.80 -2.46 -5.31
C GLY A 57 5.56 -1.04 -5.85
N GLY A 58 4.48 -0.84 -6.61
CA GLY A 58 4.20 0.45 -7.25
C GLY A 58 4.95 0.69 -8.57
N ASN A 59 5.78 -0.25 -9.03
CA ASN A 59 6.55 -0.15 -10.27
C ASN A 59 6.06 -1.13 -11.34
N ALA A 60 6.24 -0.78 -12.60
CA ALA A 60 6.06 -1.68 -13.72
C ALA A 60 7.12 -1.48 -14.80
N LEU A 61 7.71 -2.56 -15.30
CA LEU A 61 8.57 -2.56 -16.48
C LEU A 61 7.85 -3.32 -17.61
N LEU A 62 7.61 -2.64 -18.72
CA LEU A 62 6.90 -3.15 -19.89
C LEU A 62 7.76 -3.01 -21.15
N PHE A 63 7.58 -3.88 -22.12
CA PHE A 63 8.40 -3.92 -23.34
C PHE A 63 7.55 -3.76 -24.60
N PHE A 64 8.07 -2.99 -25.57
CA PHE A 64 7.42 -2.68 -26.84
C PHE A 64 8.42 -2.78 -28.00
N GLU A 65 8.04 -3.39 -29.11
CA GLU A 65 8.89 -3.48 -30.32
C GLU A 65 9.07 -2.12 -30.99
N ASP A 66 8.13 -1.19 -30.80
CA ASP A 66 8.15 0.16 -31.38
C ASP A 66 8.07 1.25 -30.31
N LYS A 67 9.02 2.18 -30.35
CA LYS A 67 9.07 3.37 -29.49
C LYS A 67 7.86 4.30 -29.67
N ILE A 68 7.26 4.34 -30.86
CA ILE A 68 6.04 5.12 -31.13
C ILE A 68 4.86 4.50 -30.37
N ARG A 69 4.66 3.17 -30.46
CA ARG A 69 3.65 2.44 -29.69
C ARG A 69 3.84 2.63 -28.19
N ALA A 70 5.08 2.56 -27.71
CA ALA A 70 5.40 2.82 -26.30
C ALA A 70 4.94 4.22 -25.85
N LYS A 71 5.18 5.26 -26.66
CA LYS A 71 4.73 6.64 -26.36
C LYS A 71 3.21 6.78 -26.39
N GLU A 72 2.54 6.16 -27.36
CA GLU A 72 1.09 6.20 -27.46
C GLU A 72 0.43 5.46 -26.29
N PHE A 73 0.96 4.31 -25.89
CA PHE A 73 0.56 3.60 -24.67
C PHE A 73 0.71 4.50 -23.44
N VAL A 74 1.87 5.13 -23.24
CA VAL A 74 2.10 6.04 -22.09
C VAL A 74 1.07 7.17 -22.07
N LYS A 75 0.75 7.76 -23.23
CA LYS A 75 -0.25 8.83 -23.34
C LYS A 75 -1.66 8.35 -22.98
N GLU A 76 -2.07 7.18 -23.49
CA GLU A 76 -3.37 6.60 -23.20
C GLU A 76 -3.49 6.18 -21.73
N TRP A 77 -2.50 5.46 -21.23
CA TRP A 77 -2.47 4.95 -19.86
C TRP A 77 -2.45 6.09 -18.83
N THR A 78 -1.60 7.11 -19.02
CA THR A 78 -1.58 8.27 -18.11
C THR A 78 -2.87 9.06 -18.15
N ARG A 79 -3.52 9.20 -19.31
CA ARG A 79 -4.84 9.82 -19.39
C ARG A 79 -5.88 9.04 -18.57
N ASN A 80 -5.93 7.73 -18.72
CA ASN A 80 -6.86 6.88 -17.97
C ASN A 80 -6.57 6.94 -16.46
N LEU A 81 -5.29 6.88 -16.07
CA LEU A 81 -4.85 7.04 -14.68
C LEU A 81 -5.37 8.35 -14.07
N LEU A 82 -5.25 9.48 -14.77
CA LEU A 82 -5.68 10.77 -14.26
C LEU A 82 -7.21 10.90 -14.13
N ILE A 83 -7.97 10.17 -14.94
CA ILE A 83 -9.44 10.17 -14.91
C ILE A 83 -9.95 9.25 -13.79
N GLU A 84 -9.41 8.03 -13.70
CA GLU A 84 -9.89 6.99 -12.78
C GLU A 84 -9.28 7.10 -11.37
N THR A 85 -8.06 7.65 -11.27
CA THR A 85 -7.32 7.82 -10.02
C THR A 85 -6.80 9.26 -9.84
N PRO A 86 -7.68 10.26 -9.83
CA PRO A 86 -7.28 11.66 -9.64
C PRO A 86 -6.51 11.80 -8.32
N GLY A 87 -5.48 12.66 -8.33
CA GLY A 87 -4.59 12.85 -7.18
C GLY A 87 -3.39 11.90 -7.12
N LEU A 88 -3.39 10.80 -7.86
CA LEU A 88 -2.25 9.87 -7.87
C LEU A 88 -1.18 10.33 -8.87
N THR A 89 0.08 10.21 -8.48
CA THR A 89 1.22 10.71 -9.26
C THR A 89 2.09 9.55 -9.75
N THR A 90 2.49 9.60 -11.01
CA THR A 90 3.39 8.62 -11.62
C THR A 90 4.56 9.31 -12.32
N ALA A 91 5.70 8.63 -12.32
CA ALA A 91 6.83 8.96 -13.17
C ALA A 91 7.04 7.84 -14.19
N ILE A 92 7.44 8.20 -15.40
CA ILE A 92 7.59 7.26 -16.51
C ILE A 92 8.90 7.53 -17.21
N ALA A 93 9.61 6.46 -17.58
CA ALA A 93 10.76 6.49 -18.46
C ALA A 93 10.54 5.55 -19.65
N ILE A 94 10.97 6.00 -20.84
CA ILE A 94 11.04 5.17 -22.04
C ILE A 94 12.52 5.02 -22.38
N SER A 95 13.00 3.80 -22.60
CA SER A 95 14.40 3.56 -22.92
C SER A 95 14.80 4.25 -24.23
N ASN A 96 16.06 4.71 -24.28
CA ASN A 96 16.64 5.24 -25.51
C ASN A 96 17.21 4.14 -26.40
N GLU A 97 17.66 3.05 -25.78
CA GLU A 97 18.23 1.87 -26.42
C GLU A 97 17.25 0.71 -26.33
N THR A 98 17.37 -0.25 -27.24
CA THR A 98 16.61 -1.50 -27.23
C THR A 98 17.39 -2.59 -26.50
N ILE A 99 16.68 -3.63 -26.07
CA ILE A 99 17.25 -4.86 -25.54
C ILE A 99 16.66 -6.05 -26.29
N ASP A 100 17.51 -6.98 -26.75
CA ASP A 100 17.06 -8.22 -27.36
C ASP A 100 16.42 -9.13 -26.30
N GLU A 101 15.36 -9.84 -26.66
CA GLU A 101 14.65 -10.77 -25.77
C GLU A 101 15.59 -11.78 -25.06
N SER A 102 16.59 -12.30 -25.78
CA SER A 102 17.55 -13.27 -25.22
C SER A 102 18.47 -12.65 -24.17
N ASP A 103 18.63 -11.32 -24.20
CA ASP A 103 19.47 -10.58 -23.27
C ASP A 103 18.74 -10.19 -21.98
N LEU A 104 17.41 -10.36 -21.90
CA LEU A 104 16.63 -10.17 -20.66
C LEU A 104 17.04 -11.14 -19.54
N ASN A 105 17.57 -12.30 -19.92
CA ASN A 105 18.13 -13.30 -19.01
C ASN A 105 19.66 -13.29 -19.00
N ASN A 106 20.31 -12.32 -19.67
CA ASN A 106 21.74 -12.12 -19.62
C ASN A 106 22.08 -11.12 -18.49
N PRO A 107 22.78 -11.56 -17.42
CA PRO A 107 23.10 -10.71 -16.26
C PRO A 107 23.76 -9.37 -16.60
N GLU A 108 24.73 -9.36 -17.51
CA GLU A 108 25.51 -8.15 -17.78
C GLU A 108 24.69 -7.14 -18.58
N LYS A 109 24.04 -7.60 -19.64
CA LYS A 109 23.28 -6.74 -20.54
C LYS A 109 21.99 -6.21 -19.91
N PHE A 110 21.25 -7.07 -19.20
CA PHE A 110 20.04 -6.64 -18.51
C PHE A 110 20.35 -5.62 -17.41
N GLN A 111 21.45 -5.79 -16.66
CA GLN A 111 21.85 -4.81 -15.64
C GLN A 111 22.22 -3.45 -16.23
N LEU A 112 22.93 -3.42 -17.36
CA LEU A 112 23.22 -2.17 -18.06
C LEU A 112 21.93 -1.47 -18.53
N PHE A 113 21.01 -2.23 -19.12
CA PHE A 113 19.72 -1.73 -19.55
C PHE A 113 18.88 -1.19 -18.38
N LYS A 114 18.73 -1.99 -17.31
CA LYS A 114 18.03 -1.62 -16.07
C LYS A 114 18.60 -0.34 -15.48
N LYS A 115 19.92 -0.24 -15.34
CA LYS A 115 20.58 0.97 -14.80
C LYS A 115 20.30 2.20 -15.66
N SER A 116 20.30 2.05 -16.99
CA SER A 116 20.03 3.13 -17.93
C SER A 116 18.59 3.66 -17.79
N ILE A 117 17.58 2.79 -17.81
CA ILE A 117 16.18 3.20 -17.73
C ILE A 117 15.80 3.74 -16.33
N PHE A 118 16.33 3.17 -15.24
CA PHE A 118 16.11 3.68 -13.88
C PHE A 118 16.74 5.06 -13.65
N LYS A 119 17.90 5.31 -14.28
CA LYS A 119 18.50 6.66 -14.28
C LYS A 119 17.58 7.66 -14.97
N GLN A 120 17.07 7.33 -16.15
CA GLN A 120 16.11 8.18 -16.88
C GLN A 120 14.84 8.45 -16.06
N LEU A 121 14.31 7.44 -15.37
CA LEU A 121 13.15 7.58 -14.51
C LEU A 121 13.41 8.58 -13.37
N THR A 122 14.58 8.50 -12.75
CA THR A 122 14.97 9.40 -11.67
C THR A 122 15.13 10.84 -12.16
N GLU A 123 15.69 11.05 -13.35
CA GLU A 123 15.75 12.37 -14.00
C GLU A 123 14.34 12.93 -14.29
N ASN A 124 13.42 12.08 -14.73
CA ASN A 124 12.03 12.46 -15.00
C ASN A 124 11.27 12.83 -13.72
N LYS A 125 11.46 12.07 -12.62
CA LYS A 125 10.92 12.41 -11.29
C LYS A 125 11.35 13.80 -10.81
N ASN A 126 12.60 14.18 -11.08
CA ASN A 126 13.15 15.45 -10.63
C ASN A 126 12.80 16.64 -11.54
N SER A 127 12.29 16.41 -12.75
CA SER A 127 12.02 17.46 -13.73
C SER A 127 10.53 17.77 -13.91
N TYR A 128 9.63 16.82 -13.65
CA TYR A 128 8.21 16.99 -13.93
C TYR A 128 7.33 16.35 -12.87
N PHE A 129 6.52 17.17 -12.19
CA PHE A 129 5.39 16.70 -11.40
C PHE A 129 4.10 17.16 -12.09
N PRO A 130 3.30 16.25 -12.65
CA PRO A 130 2.02 16.62 -13.25
C PRO A 130 1.09 17.20 -12.17
N GLN A 131 0.41 18.29 -12.49
CA GLN A 131 -0.71 18.72 -11.66
C GLN A 131 -1.89 17.77 -11.93
N VAL A 132 -2.14 16.88 -10.97
CA VAL A 132 -3.13 15.79 -11.07
C VAL A 132 -4.45 16.08 -10.33
N THR A 133 -4.60 17.29 -9.81
CA THR A 133 -5.80 17.75 -9.10
C THR A 133 -6.21 19.14 -9.56
N LEU A 134 -7.50 19.41 -9.50
CA LEU A 134 -8.04 20.75 -9.72
C LEU A 134 -7.69 21.65 -8.53
N SER A 135 -7.14 22.83 -8.83
CA SER A 135 -6.85 23.84 -7.80
C SER A 135 -8.14 24.45 -7.28
N SER A 136 -8.20 24.74 -5.99
CA SER A 136 -9.28 25.53 -5.42
C SER A 136 -9.22 26.99 -5.88
N HIS A 137 -10.39 27.55 -6.12
CA HIS A 137 -10.57 28.96 -6.46
C HIS A 137 -11.41 29.60 -5.35
N GLY A 138 -11.36 30.93 -5.18
CA GLY A 138 -12.13 31.63 -4.13
C GLY A 138 -13.66 31.56 -4.26
N ILE A 139 -14.17 30.78 -5.22
CA ILE A 139 -15.60 30.55 -5.50
C ILE A 139 -16.01 29.08 -5.37
N THR A 140 -15.09 28.18 -5.02
CA THR A 140 -15.36 26.74 -4.86
C THR A 140 -15.44 26.38 -3.38
N ALA A 141 -16.34 25.47 -3.01
CA ALA A 141 -16.41 24.92 -1.65
C ALA A 141 -15.31 23.87 -1.43
N ASP A 142 -14.78 23.80 -0.21
CA ASP A 142 -13.73 22.84 0.17
C ASP A 142 -14.34 21.49 0.59
N CYS A 143 -13.83 20.42 -0.01
CA CYS A 143 -14.14 19.05 0.35
C CYS A 143 -13.57 18.75 1.75
N LYS A 144 -14.44 18.39 2.70
CA LYS A 144 -14.06 18.09 4.09
C LYS A 144 -13.03 16.96 4.22
N ASN A 145 -12.97 16.06 3.24
CA ASN A 145 -12.16 14.84 3.31
C ASN A 145 -10.74 15.07 2.78
N THR A 146 -10.57 15.91 1.76
CA THR A 146 -9.31 16.11 1.05
C THR A 146 -8.76 17.54 1.12
N GLY A 147 -9.60 18.53 1.47
CA GLY A 147 -9.26 19.95 1.36
C GLY A 147 -9.19 20.48 -0.07
N LEU A 148 -9.54 19.65 -1.06
CA LEU A 148 -9.65 20.05 -2.48
C LEU A 148 -11.04 20.63 -2.76
N THR A 149 -11.32 20.99 -4.01
CA THR A 149 -12.64 21.48 -4.40
C THR A 149 -13.73 20.42 -4.25
N MET A 150 -14.99 20.86 -4.14
CA MET A 150 -16.17 20.02 -4.29
C MET A 150 -16.67 20.10 -5.74
N GLU A 151 -16.17 19.23 -6.62
CA GLU A 151 -16.49 19.23 -8.06
C GLU A 151 -17.19 17.98 -8.59
N ASP A 152 -17.32 16.92 -7.79
CA ASP A 152 -17.95 15.66 -8.23
C ASP A 152 -19.07 15.24 -7.25
N TRP A 153 -20.15 14.68 -7.79
CA TRP A 153 -21.27 14.18 -7.00
C TRP A 153 -21.06 12.69 -6.69
N TYR A 154 -21.11 12.36 -5.41
CA TYR A 154 -21.11 10.99 -4.92
C TYR A 154 -22.47 10.63 -4.34
N GLU A 155 -22.98 9.46 -4.73
CA GLU A 155 -24.20 8.88 -4.18
C GLU A 155 -23.84 7.55 -3.50
N ASP A 156 -23.99 7.49 -2.18
CA ASP A 156 -23.91 6.25 -1.41
C ASP A 156 -25.31 5.63 -1.35
N LYS A 157 -25.49 4.53 -2.08
CA LYS A 157 -26.78 3.81 -2.15
C LYS A 157 -27.18 3.15 -0.82
N ALA A 158 -26.23 2.97 0.11
CA ALA A 158 -26.48 2.37 1.41
C ALA A 158 -26.76 3.42 2.50
N ASP A 159 -26.26 4.65 2.32
CA ASP A 159 -26.40 5.73 3.28
C ASP A 159 -26.61 7.08 2.57
N ASN A 160 -27.88 7.48 2.42
CA ASN A 160 -28.23 8.74 1.74
C ASN A 160 -27.60 9.97 2.42
N ASP A 161 -27.29 9.91 3.73
CA ASP A 161 -26.67 11.03 4.44
C ASP A 161 -25.18 11.19 4.11
N ASP A 162 -24.53 10.15 3.55
CA ASP A 162 -23.14 10.18 3.06
C ASP A 162 -23.05 10.70 1.60
N SER A 163 -24.20 10.87 0.93
CA SER A 163 -24.29 11.38 -0.45
C SER A 163 -24.12 12.90 -0.51
N GLY A 164 -23.40 13.40 -1.51
CA GLY A 164 -23.16 14.84 -1.67
C GLY A 164 -22.05 15.18 -2.64
N TYR A 165 -21.67 16.46 -2.66
CA TYR A 165 -20.53 16.93 -3.43
C TYR A 165 -19.22 16.71 -2.67
N TYR A 166 -18.25 16.11 -3.35
CA TYR A 166 -16.89 15.86 -2.87
C TYR A 166 -15.88 16.20 -3.97
N SER A 167 -14.59 16.18 -3.62
CA SER A 167 -13.54 16.20 -4.65
C SER A 167 -13.55 14.91 -5.46
N SER A 168 -13.16 14.98 -6.73
CA SER A 168 -12.98 13.82 -7.62
C SER A 168 -12.06 12.75 -7.01
N VAL A 169 -11.03 13.16 -6.25
CA VAL A 169 -10.15 12.27 -5.48
C VAL A 169 -10.93 11.47 -4.44
N SER A 170 -11.73 12.16 -3.63
CA SER A 170 -12.57 11.52 -2.60
C SER A 170 -13.63 10.62 -3.23
N THR A 171 -14.31 11.10 -4.28
CA THR A 171 -15.36 10.35 -4.95
C THR A 171 -14.82 9.06 -5.59
N SER A 172 -13.67 9.10 -6.25
CA SER A 172 -13.05 7.92 -6.88
C SER A 172 -12.66 6.86 -5.84
N LYS A 173 -12.11 7.29 -4.70
CA LYS A 173 -11.83 6.40 -3.56
C LYS A 173 -13.12 5.79 -2.99
N GLN A 174 -14.18 6.56 -2.83
CA GLN A 174 -15.44 6.07 -2.27
C GLN A 174 -16.17 5.08 -3.20
N ARG A 175 -16.17 5.32 -4.52
CA ARG A 175 -16.81 4.44 -5.51
C ARG A 175 -16.21 3.02 -5.56
N THR A 176 -14.95 2.86 -5.15
CA THR A 176 -14.22 1.57 -5.27
C THR A 176 -14.16 0.75 -3.98
N VAL A 177 -14.72 1.25 -2.86
CA VAL A 177 -14.72 0.55 -1.57
C VAL A 177 -15.43 -0.81 -1.65
N PHE A 178 -16.50 -0.89 -2.42
CA PHE A 178 -17.23 -2.15 -2.62
C PHE A 178 -16.35 -3.21 -3.31
N ASN A 179 -15.68 -2.82 -4.41
CA ASN A 179 -14.75 -3.70 -5.14
C ASN A 179 -13.54 -4.10 -4.27
N SER A 180 -13.03 -3.17 -3.46
CA SER A 180 -12.01 -3.45 -2.43
C SER A 180 -12.46 -4.56 -1.47
N GLY A 181 -13.70 -4.50 -0.99
CA GLY A 181 -14.30 -5.53 -0.14
C GLY A 181 -14.41 -6.89 -0.82
N ILE A 182 -14.84 -6.93 -2.09
CA ILE A 182 -14.92 -8.17 -2.89
C ILE A 182 -13.55 -8.81 -3.01
N LYS A 183 -12.56 -8.07 -3.52
CA LYS A 183 -11.20 -8.58 -3.75
C LYS A 183 -10.56 -9.09 -2.45
N LEU A 184 -10.73 -8.35 -1.36
CA LEU A 184 -10.24 -8.77 -0.05
C LEU A 184 -10.92 -10.06 0.43
N ASN A 185 -12.22 -10.22 0.20
CA ASN A 185 -12.94 -11.44 0.53
C ASN A 185 -12.50 -12.62 -0.35
N GLU A 186 -12.19 -12.41 -1.62
CA GLU A 186 -11.64 -13.45 -2.51
C GLU A 186 -10.29 -13.96 -2.02
N ILE A 187 -9.37 -13.05 -1.65
CA ILE A 187 -8.03 -13.41 -1.16
C ILE A 187 -8.11 -14.27 0.11
N PHE A 188 -9.08 -13.99 0.98
CA PHE A 188 -9.21 -14.61 2.31
C PHE A 188 -10.42 -15.54 2.47
N ALA A 189 -11.11 -15.91 1.37
CA ALA A 189 -12.34 -16.71 1.41
C ALA A 189 -12.14 -18.03 2.18
N ASN A 190 -11.03 -18.71 1.90
CA ASN A 190 -10.70 -20.01 2.49
C ASN A 190 -10.36 -19.95 3.99
N VAL A 191 -10.05 -18.78 4.54
CA VAL A 191 -9.67 -18.61 5.95
C VAL A 191 -10.87 -18.24 6.81
N LYS A 192 -11.89 -17.58 6.24
CA LYS A 192 -13.04 -17.05 6.98
C LYS A 192 -14.22 -18.01 7.15
N GLU A 193 -14.17 -19.18 6.51
CA GLU A 193 -15.25 -20.17 6.44
C GLU A 193 -16.64 -19.59 6.07
N ASN A 194 -16.70 -18.45 5.37
CA ASN A 194 -17.93 -17.65 5.12
C ASN A 194 -18.71 -17.23 6.38
N LYS A 195 -18.14 -17.39 7.58
CA LYS A 195 -18.77 -16.99 8.84
C LYS A 195 -18.32 -15.63 9.31
N PHE A 196 -17.13 -15.20 8.92
CA PHE A 196 -16.51 -13.97 9.43
C PHE A 196 -16.35 -12.89 8.35
N GLU A 197 -16.49 -11.63 8.75
CA GLU A 197 -16.47 -10.47 7.87
C GLU A 197 -15.49 -9.39 8.36
N PHE A 198 -14.95 -8.63 7.41
CA PHE A 198 -14.16 -7.43 7.74
C PHE A 198 -15.08 -6.22 7.77
N THR A 199 -14.99 -5.41 8.81
CA THR A 199 -15.68 -4.12 8.87
C THR A 199 -14.94 -3.03 8.06
N ASN A 200 -15.68 -2.07 7.52
CA ASN A 200 -15.15 -0.83 6.93
C ASN A 200 -15.20 0.36 7.91
N GLU A 201 -15.66 0.12 9.14
CA GLU A 201 -15.85 1.11 10.20
C GLU A 201 -14.93 0.78 11.38
N LEU A 202 -14.12 1.76 11.77
CA LEU A 202 -13.19 1.65 12.89
C LEU A 202 -13.89 1.33 14.22
N GLU A 203 -15.11 1.84 14.40
CA GLU A 203 -15.91 1.65 15.61
C GLU A 203 -16.31 0.19 15.85
N LYS A 204 -16.40 -0.61 14.79
CA LYS A 204 -16.83 -2.02 14.85
C LYS A 204 -15.68 -3.00 15.12
N LEU A 205 -14.45 -2.52 15.35
CA LEU A 205 -13.26 -3.36 15.55
C LEU A 205 -13.09 -3.90 16.99
N GLY A 206 -14.11 -3.83 17.85
CA GLY A 206 -14.06 -4.35 19.23
C GLY A 206 -14.18 -3.29 20.33
N ARG A 207 -14.79 -2.14 20.03
CA ARG A 207 -14.94 -1.01 20.94
C ARG A 207 -15.78 -1.37 22.16
N SER A 208 -15.22 -1.22 23.36
CA SER A 208 -15.98 -1.35 24.59
C SER A 208 -16.88 -0.13 24.84
N GLU A 209 -18.19 -0.33 25.04
CA GLU A 209 -19.09 0.75 25.43
C GLU A 209 -18.68 1.26 26.83
N ASN A 210 -18.32 2.55 26.94
CA ASN A 210 -17.90 3.28 28.16
C ASN A 210 -16.38 3.36 28.47
N GLN A 211 -15.48 2.97 27.57
CA GLN A 211 -14.03 3.25 27.70
C GLN A 211 -13.51 4.20 26.60
N ASP A 212 -12.42 4.91 26.89
CA ASP A 212 -11.65 5.67 25.88
C ASP A 212 -11.26 4.69 24.75
N SER A 213 -11.94 4.80 23.61
CA SER A 213 -11.79 3.84 22.51
C SER A 213 -10.49 4.12 21.74
N HIS A 214 -9.61 3.13 21.71
CA HIS A 214 -8.31 3.22 21.02
C HIS A 214 -8.30 2.30 19.81
N ILE A 215 -7.62 2.74 18.76
CA ILE A 215 -7.27 1.93 17.60
C ILE A 215 -5.75 1.78 17.55
N SER A 216 -5.30 0.67 16.99
CA SER A 216 -3.90 0.44 16.63
C SER A 216 -3.76 0.53 15.13
N ILE A 217 -2.94 1.46 14.65
CA ILE A 217 -2.46 1.48 13.27
C ILE A 217 -1.09 0.81 13.27
N VAL A 218 -1.01 -0.31 12.56
CA VAL A 218 0.21 -1.12 12.46
C VAL A 218 0.72 -1.01 11.05
N HIS A 219 1.94 -0.49 10.92
CA HIS A 219 2.68 -0.46 9.67
C HIS A 219 3.89 -1.38 9.79
N ILE A 220 4.09 -2.24 8.80
CA ILE A 220 5.15 -3.25 8.76
C ILE A 220 5.85 -3.11 7.41
N ASP A 221 7.19 -3.09 7.45
CA ASP A 221 8.01 -2.92 6.25
C ASP A 221 9.20 -3.89 6.28
N GLY A 222 9.39 -4.60 5.17
CA GLY A 222 10.47 -5.56 4.95
C GLY A 222 11.88 -4.98 5.04
N ASN A 223 12.77 -5.79 5.59
CA ASN A 223 14.14 -5.38 5.79
C ASN A 223 15.00 -5.67 4.56
N GLY A 224 15.47 -4.60 3.90
CA GLY A 224 16.50 -4.70 2.86
C GLY A 224 15.97 -5.13 1.49
N MET A 225 14.66 -5.06 1.23
CA MET A 225 14.07 -5.49 -0.03
C MET A 225 14.61 -4.70 -1.23
N GLY A 226 14.82 -3.38 -1.10
CA GLY A 226 15.43 -2.58 -2.16
C GLY A 226 16.77 -3.15 -2.64
N ASN A 227 17.66 -3.50 -1.71
CA ASN A 227 18.96 -4.10 -2.04
C ASN A 227 18.80 -5.48 -2.70
N ARG A 228 17.85 -6.31 -2.24
CA ARG A 228 17.59 -7.64 -2.83
C ARG A 228 17.10 -7.53 -4.28
N PHE A 229 16.22 -6.58 -4.57
CA PHE A 229 15.78 -6.30 -5.94
C PHE A 229 16.87 -5.66 -6.80
N GLU A 230 17.80 -4.91 -6.22
CA GLU A 230 19.00 -4.42 -6.92
C GLU A 230 19.95 -5.58 -7.29
N GLU A 231 20.15 -6.54 -6.40
CA GLU A 231 21.01 -7.71 -6.59
C GLU A 231 20.49 -8.71 -7.63
N CYS A 232 19.19 -8.71 -7.92
CA CYS A 232 18.60 -9.49 -9.01
C CYS A 232 19.18 -9.07 -10.37
N LYS A 233 19.90 -9.98 -11.01
CA LYS A 233 20.69 -9.77 -12.23
C LYS A 233 19.92 -9.97 -13.51
N THR A 234 18.82 -10.72 -13.47
CA THR A 234 17.99 -11.03 -14.64
C THR A 234 16.54 -10.60 -14.43
N LEU A 235 15.78 -10.49 -15.52
CA LEU A 235 14.35 -10.21 -15.42
C LEU A 235 13.62 -11.33 -14.65
N LYS A 236 14.00 -12.59 -14.89
CA LYS A 236 13.39 -13.75 -14.26
C LYS A 236 13.58 -13.76 -12.73
N GLU A 237 14.78 -13.40 -12.26
CA GLU A 237 15.04 -13.27 -10.81
C GLU A 237 14.15 -12.21 -10.15
N ILE A 238 13.93 -11.06 -10.80
CA ILE A 238 13.04 -10.00 -10.30
C ILE A 238 11.59 -10.52 -10.22
N GLN A 239 11.12 -11.18 -11.27
CA GLN A 239 9.77 -11.76 -11.31
C GLN A 239 9.58 -12.78 -10.19
N ASP A 240 10.50 -13.75 -10.07
CA ASP A 240 10.42 -14.82 -9.08
C ASP A 240 10.47 -14.26 -7.64
N LEU A 241 11.31 -13.25 -7.39
CA LEU A 241 11.39 -12.60 -6.08
C LEU A 241 10.10 -11.83 -5.77
N SER A 242 9.58 -11.06 -6.72
CA SER A 242 8.33 -10.30 -6.54
C SER A 242 7.15 -11.23 -6.25
N GLU A 243 6.99 -12.30 -7.04
CA GLU A 243 5.89 -13.27 -6.88
C GLU A 243 6.01 -14.05 -5.56
N SER A 244 7.21 -14.51 -5.21
CA SER A 244 7.42 -15.26 -3.97
C SER A 244 7.26 -14.38 -2.73
N LEU A 245 7.66 -13.11 -2.78
CA LEU A 245 7.47 -12.14 -1.70
C LEU A 245 5.98 -11.81 -1.48
N GLU A 246 5.25 -11.51 -2.56
CA GLU A 246 3.80 -11.26 -2.48
C GLU A 246 3.07 -12.46 -1.86
N LYS A 247 3.41 -13.67 -2.31
CA LYS A 247 2.86 -14.90 -1.74
C LYS A 247 3.21 -15.06 -0.26
N ALA A 248 4.46 -14.82 0.13
CA ALA A 248 4.90 -14.89 1.52
C ALA A 248 4.11 -13.93 2.41
N THR A 249 3.90 -12.69 1.96
CA THR A 249 3.12 -11.68 2.68
C THR A 249 1.67 -12.08 2.85
N VAL A 250 1.00 -12.48 1.75
CA VAL A 250 -0.39 -12.93 1.79
C VAL A 250 -0.56 -14.16 2.68
N ASP A 251 0.33 -15.16 2.57
CA ASP A 251 0.25 -16.37 3.38
C ASP A 251 0.56 -16.10 4.87
N SER A 252 1.43 -15.14 5.19
CA SER A 252 1.67 -14.71 6.58
C SER A 252 0.46 -14.00 7.16
N PHE A 253 -0.23 -13.18 6.36
CA PHE A 253 -1.48 -12.57 6.79
C PHE A 253 -2.61 -13.60 6.95
N LYS A 254 -2.66 -14.64 6.10
CA LYS A 254 -3.58 -15.77 6.31
C LYS A 254 -3.32 -16.48 7.63
N ASP A 255 -2.06 -16.68 8.01
CA ASP A 255 -1.70 -17.31 9.28
C ASP A 255 -2.11 -16.44 10.48
N LEU A 256 -1.91 -15.12 10.39
CA LEU A 256 -2.44 -14.16 11.37
C LEU A 256 -3.97 -14.28 11.48
N LEU A 257 -4.69 -14.30 10.37
CA LEU A 257 -6.16 -14.40 10.37
C LEU A 257 -6.65 -15.72 10.96
N ARG A 258 -6.01 -16.86 10.63
CA ARG A 258 -6.33 -18.16 11.25
C ARG A 258 -6.16 -18.08 12.75
N HIS A 259 -5.03 -17.55 13.21
CA HIS A 259 -4.77 -17.37 14.63
C HIS A 259 -5.84 -16.50 15.32
N ILE A 260 -6.28 -15.41 14.69
CA ILE A 260 -7.35 -14.57 15.23
C ILE A 260 -8.68 -15.32 15.30
N ILE A 261 -9.02 -16.09 14.27
CA ILE A 261 -10.29 -16.84 14.20
C ILE A 261 -10.31 -17.97 15.22
N ASP A 262 -9.21 -18.74 15.32
CA ASP A 262 -9.09 -19.87 16.24
C ASP A 262 -9.17 -19.42 17.71
N ASN A 263 -8.71 -18.21 18.01
CA ASN A 263 -8.70 -17.62 19.35
C ASN A 263 -9.76 -16.52 19.54
N ILE A 264 -10.77 -16.45 18.67
CA ILE A 264 -11.73 -15.33 18.65
C ILE A 264 -12.54 -15.23 19.95
N GLU A 265 -12.85 -16.36 20.59
CA GLU A 265 -13.61 -16.39 21.84
C GLU A 265 -12.81 -15.84 23.01
N GLU A 266 -11.49 -16.05 23.05
CA GLU A 266 -10.60 -15.44 24.05
C GLU A 266 -10.45 -13.95 23.78
N ILE A 267 -10.23 -13.57 22.51
CA ILE A 267 -10.10 -12.16 22.10
C ILE A 267 -11.38 -11.36 22.41
N LYS A 268 -12.56 -11.98 22.32
CA LYS A 268 -13.85 -11.38 22.69
C LYS A 268 -14.03 -11.13 24.18
N ILE A 269 -13.30 -11.81 25.07
CA ILE A 269 -13.46 -11.59 26.52
C ILE A 269 -13.13 -10.14 26.88
N ASP A 270 -12.10 -9.59 26.22
CA ASP A 270 -11.64 -8.23 26.44
C ASP A 270 -12.26 -7.21 25.46
N LEU A 271 -13.05 -7.65 24.46
CA LEU A 271 -13.56 -6.80 23.38
C LEU A 271 -15.07 -6.96 23.18
N ASP A 272 -15.80 -5.84 23.06
CA ASP A 272 -17.21 -5.86 22.63
C ASP A 272 -17.28 -6.03 21.11
N LEU A 273 -16.95 -7.23 20.63
CA LEU A 273 -16.99 -7.55 19.20
C LEU A 273 -18.39 -7.94 18.76
N LEU A 274 -18.84 -7.31 17.67
CA LEU A 274 -20.04 -7.74 16.97
C LEU A 274 -19.86 -9.19 16.49
N LYS A 275 -20.97 -9.95 16.53
CA LYS A 275 -21.00 -11.32 16.02
C LYS A 275 -20.45 -11.34 14.59
N ASN A 276 -19.53 -12.26 14.32
CA ASN A 276 -18.90 -12.50 13.01
C ASN A 276 -17.92 -11.42 12.50
N ILE A 277 -17.61 -10.36 13.25
CA ILE A 277 -16.59 -9.38 12.82
C ILE A 277 -15.20 -9.83 13.28
N ILE A 278 -14.23 -9.82 12.37
CA ILE A 278 -12.81 -10.02 12.69
C ILE A 278 -12.23 -8.68 13.19
N PRO A 279 -11.54 -8.63 14.35
CA PRO A 279 -11.00 -7.40 14.96
C PRO A 279 -9.76 -6.84 14.23
N ILE A 280 -9.67 -7.01 12.91
CA ILE A 280 -8.57 -6.50 12.09
C ILE A 280 -9.11 -6.08 10.73
N ARG A 281 -8.56 -5.00 10.19
CA ARG A 281 -8.80 -4.58 8.82
C ARG A 281 -7.48 -4.28 8.11
N PRO A 282 -7.05 -5.12 7.15
CA PRO A 282 -5.94 -4.74 6.28
C PRO A 282 -6.32 -3.54 5.41
N ILE A 283 -5.35 -2.64 5.22
CA ILE A 283 -5.45 -1.49 4.34
C ILE A 283 -4.47 -1.67 3.18
N ILE A 284 -3.18 -1.88 3.46
CA ILE A 284 -2.15 -2.18 2.47
C ILE A 284 -1.64 -3.61 2.71
N LEU A 285 -1.58 -4.40 1.64
CA LEU A 285 -0.98 -5.73 1.58
C LEU A 285 -0.27 -5.84 0.23
N GLY A 286 0.95 -5.32 0.12
CA GLY A 286 1.67 -5.32 -1.16
C GLY A 286 3.17 -5.49 -1.00
N GLY A 287 3.72 -6.54 -1.61
CA GLY A 287 5.14 -6.87 -1.50
C GLY A 287 5.54 -6.99 -0.04
N ASP A 288 6.40 -6.09 0.43
CA ASP A 288 6.90 -6.02 1.80
C ASP A 288 6.30 -4.89 2.65
N ASP A 289 5.41 -4.06 2.11
CA ASP A 289 4.68 -3.02 2.83
C ASP A 289 3.29 -3.54 3.23
N ILE A 290 3.05 -3.60 4.55
CA ILE A 290 1.79 -4.03 5.13
C ILE A 290 1.31 -2.93 6.08
N THR A 291 0.06 -2.53 5.92
CA THR A 291 -0.60 -1.66 6.89
C THR A 291 -1.97 -2.19 7.22
N PHE A 292 -2.28 -2.37 8.51
CA PHE A 292 -3.60 -2.76 8.98
C PHE A 292 -4.01 -1.96 10.22
N VAL A 293 -5.31 -1.94 10.48
CA VAL A 293 -5.89 -1.33 11.68
C VAL A 293 -6.65 -2.38 12.50
N CYS A 294 -6.57 -2.28 13.82
CA CYS A 294 -7.27 -3.14 14.76
C CYS A 294 -7.60 -2.36 16.05
N ASP A 295 -8.22 -3.02 17.03
CA ASP A 295 -8.38 -2.45 18.37
C ASP A 295 -7.02 -2.11 19.01
N GLY A 296 -6.97 -1.04 19.79
CA GLY A 296 -5.78 -0.56 20.48
C GLY A 296 -5.04 -1.65 21.29
N ARG A 297 -5.77 -2.57 21.91
CA ARG A 297 -5.21 -3.65 22.75
C ARG A 297 -4.51 -4.75 21.94
N LEU A 298 -4.86 -4.90 20.65
CA LEU A 298 -4.42 -6.01 19.81
C LEU A 298 -3.22 -5.68 18.92
N GLY A 299 -2.89 -4.41 18.71
CA GLY A 299 -1.91 -3.97 17.71
C GLY A 299 -0.54 -4.64 17.84
N ILE A 300 0.07 -4.58 19.03
CA ILE A 300 1.39 -5.17 19.28
C ILE A 300 1.33 -6.70 19.13
N TYR A 301 0.25 -7.31 19.61
CA TYR A 301 0.05 -8.76 19.55
C TYR A 301 -0.07 -9.25 18.11
N PHE A 302 -0.90 -8.60 17.29
CA PHE A 302 -1.06 -8.95 15.88
C PHE A 302 0.21 -8.68 15.06
N ALA A 303 0.92 -7.58 15.35
CA ALA A 303 2.21 -7.29 14.73
C ALA A 303 3.22 -8.42 15.00
N LYS A 304 3.32 -8.88 16.26
CA LYS A 304 4.19 -10.00 16.63
C LYS A 304 3.84 -11.27 15.85
N ILE A 305 2.57 -11.67 15.83
CA ILE A 305 2.14 -12.90 15.14
C ILE A 305 2.45 -12.83 13.65
N PHE A 306 2.18 -11.68 13.01
CA PHE A 306 2.51 -11.50 11.60
C PHE A 306 4.01 -11.63 11.35
N LEU A 307 4.86 -10.95 12.13
CA LEU A 307 6.30 -11.01 11.97
C LEU A 307 6.85 -12.44 12.16
N GLU A 308 6.37 -13.17 13.16
CA GLU A 308 6.74 -14.58 13.38
C GLU A 308 6.29 -15.50 12.24
N ALA A 309 5.14 -15.21 11.60
CA ALA A 309 4.68 -15.95 10.43
C ALA A 309 5.51 -15.60 9.18
N PHE A 310 5.85 -14.32 9.01
CA PHE A 310 6.64 -13.79 7.91
C PHE A 310 8.06 -14.37 7.89
N GLU A 311 8.74 -14.40 9.04
CA GLU A 311 10.09 -14.96 9.17
C GLU A 311 10.18 -16.47 8.84
N LYS A 312 9.06 -17.19 8.93
CA LYS A 312 8.99 -18.62 8.58
C LYS A 312 8.82 -18.87 7.09
N LYS A 313 8.50 -17.83 6.29
CA LYS A 313 8.33 -17.98 4.85
C LYS A 313 9.68 -17.98 4.15
N GLN A 314 9.71 -18.63 2.99
CA GLN A 314 10.86 -18.62 2.09
C GLN A 314 10.47 -17.92 0.80
N VAL A 315 11.42 -17.17 0.23
CA VAL A 315 11.30 -16.48 -1.04
C VAL A 315 12.40 -16.98 -1.99
N SER A 316 12.29 -16.63 -3.28
CA SER A 316 13.03 -17.27 -4.37
C SER A 316 14.56 -17.14 -4.29
N ASP A 317 15.08 -16.08 -3.66
CA ASP A 317 16.52 -15.85 -3.49
C ASP A 317 17.14 -16.71 -2.37
N GLY A 318 16.33 -17.48 -1.63
CA GLY A 318 16.77 -18.37 -0.56
C GLY A 318 17.14 -17.68 0.75
N GLU A 319 17.06 -16.35 0.81
CA GLU A 319 17.43 -15.58 1.99
C GLU A 319 16.23 -15.37 2.94
N PRO A 320 16.43 -15.48 4.27
CA PRO A 320 15.39 -15.20 5.25
C PRO A 320 14.77 -13.81 5.05
N ILE A 321 13.46 -13.72 5.20
CA ILE A 321 12.74 -12.44 5.20
C ILE A 321 12.50 -12.01 6.64
N THR A 322 12.73 -10.74 6.93
CA THR A 322 12.45 -10.13 8.23
C THR A 322 11.83 -8.77 7.98
N ALA A 323 11.08 -8.23 8.94
CA ALA A 323 10.45 -6.92 8.81
C ALA A 323 10.50 -6.14 10.12
N CYS A 324 10.35 -4.83 10.05
CA CYS A 324 10.13 -4.01 11.23
C CYS A 324 8.69 -3.56 11.26
N ALA A 325 8.11 -3.42 12.46
CA ALA A 325 6.78 -2.90 12.65
C ALA A 325 6.79 -1.65 13.53
N GLY A 326 5.96 -0.69 13.17
CA GLY A 326 5.59 0.44 14.00
C GLY A 326 4.13 0.36 14.39
N VAL A 327 3.86 0.42 15.70
CA VAL A 327 2.49 0.32 16.25
C VAL A 327 2.10 1.64 16.91
N ALA A 328 1.25 2.41 16.24
CA ALA A 328 0.69 3.63 16.78
C ALA A 328 -0.67 3.35 17.41
N ILE A 329 -0.79 3.52 18.72
CA ILE A 329 -2.04 3.36 19.47
C ILE A 329 -2.62 4.74 19.71
N THR A 330 -3.77 5.05 19.09
CA THR A 330 -4.38 6.38 19.12
C THR A 330 -5.83 6.31 19.54
N LYS A 331 -6.41 7.41 20.04
CA LYS A 331 -7.86 7.51 20.21
C LYS A 331 -8.56 7.36 18.85
N LEU A 332 -9.78 6.82 18.84
CA LEU A 332 -10.58 6.63 17.62
C LEU A 332 -10.76 7.92 16.80
N LYS A 333 -10.96 9.07 17.47
CA LYS A 333 -11.15 10.39 16.82
C LYS A 333 -9.85 11.06 16.40
N TYR A 334 -8.70 10.44 16.67
CA TYR A 334 -7.41 10.98 16.25
C TYR A 334 -7.32 10.95 14.71
N PRO A 335 -6.81 12.01 14.05
CA PRO A 335 -6.69 12.01 12.59
C PRO A 335 -5.90 10.79 12.08
N PHE A 336 -6.52 9.97 11.24
CA PHE A 336 -5.96 8.69 10.80
C PHE A 336 -4.59 8.88 10.15
N TYR A 337 -4.45 9.87 9.27
CA TYR A 337 -3.19 10.20 8.61
C TYR A 337 -2.05 10.43 9.60
N ARG A 338 -2.31 11.12 10.71
CA ARG A 338 -1.28 11.37 11.73
C ARG A 338 -0.91 10.09 12.47
N GLY A 339 -1.89 9.23 12.75
CA GLY A 339 -1.64 7.95 13.40
C GLY A 339 -0.84 7.02 12.50
N TYR A 340 -1.13 7.04 11.19
CA TYR A 340 -0.32 6.36 10.18
C TYR A 340 1.11 6.90 10.13
N LYS A 341 1.30 8.22 10.03
CA LYS A 341 2.64 8.83 10.02
C LYS A 341 3.45 8.44 11.26
N LEU A 342 2.80 8.42 12.43
CA LEU A 342 3.45 7.95 13.66
C LEU A 342 3.85 6.47 13.57
N SER A 343 3.01 5.61 12.98
CA SER A 343 3.35 4.19 12.78
C SER A 343 4.53 4.00 11.81
N GLU A 344 4.63 4.83 10.76
CA GLU A 344 5.77 4.85 9.84
C GLU A 344 7.06 5.29 10.54
N GLU A 345 7.01 6.39 11.32
CA GLU A 345 8.14 6.91 12.09
C GLU A 345 8.62 5.88 13.14
N LEU A 346 7.70 5.13 13.76
CA LEU A 346 8.02 4.03 14.68
C LEU A 346 8.70 2.86 13.94
N CYS A 347 8.18 2.46 12.78
CA CYS A 347 8.79 1.41 11.96
C CYS A 347 10.22 1.79 11.55
N ALA A 348 10.43 3.04 11.11
CA ALA A 348 11.74 3.58 10.81
C ALA A 348 12.66 3.58 12.04
N SER A 349 12.15 3.94 13.22
CA SER A 349 12.90 3.88 14.47
C SER A 349 13.35 2.46 14.81
N ALA A 350 12.47 1.46 14.67
CA ALA A 350 12.79 0.05 14.84
C ALA A 350 13.89 -0.40 13.86
N LYS A 351 13.79 -0.02 12.57
CA LYS A 351 14.80 -0.31 11.54
C LYS A 351 16.16 0.28 11.89
N LEU A 352 16.20 1.53 12.36
CA LEU A 352 17.44 2.20 12.76
C LEU A 352 18.08 1.47 13.95
N LYS A 353 17.31 1.20 15.01
CA LYS A 353 17.84 0.48 16.18
C LYS A 353 18.30 -0.93 15.85
N ARG A 354 17.61 -1.64 14.97
CA ARG A 354 18.05 -2.94 14.46
C ARG A 354 19.43 -2.85 13.79
N LYS A 355 19.62 -1.87 12.89
CA LYS A 355 20.90 -1.63 12.19
C LYS A 355 22.02 -1.28 13.18
N ASP A 356 21.76 -0.38 14.14
CA ASP A 356 22.75 0.03 15.15
C ASP A 356 23.22 -1.13 16.03
N ASN A 357 22.35 -2.10 16.30
CA ASN A 357 22.67 -3.27 17.12
C ASN A 357 23.33 -4.41 16.33
N GLY A 358 23.48 -4.29 15.01
CA GLY A 358 24.03 -5.34 14.15
C GLY A 358 23.25 -6.66 14.20
N LYS A 359 21.97 -6.63 14.62
CA LYS A 359 21.16 -7.84 14.79
C LYS A 359 20.32 -8.10 13.55
N SER A 360 20.30 -9.36 13.10
CA SER A 360 19.30 -9.88 12.18
C SER A 360 17.99 -10.19 12.93
N GLY A 361 16.85 -10.01 12.27
CA GLY A 361 15.52 -10.33 12.82
C GLY A 361 14.52 -9.18 12.71
N SER A 362 13.28 -9.48 13.09
CA SER A 362 12.17 -8.54 13.10
C SER A 362 12.06 -7.77 14.42
N TRP A 363 11.72 -6.48 14.32
CA TRP A 363 11.67 -5.56 15.47
C TRP A 363 10.34 -4.81 15.49
N ILE A 364 9.85 -4.51 16.69
CA ILE A 364 8.64 -3.71 16.88
C ILE A 364 9.00 -2.48 17.71
N ASP A 365 8.58 -1.30 17.25
CA ASP A 365 8.50 -0.11 18.08
C ASP A 365 7.03 0.32 18.20
N PHE A 366 6.66 0.88 19.35
CA PHE A 366 5.28 1.27 19.61
C PHE A 366 5.19 2.58 20.40
N HIS A 367 4.08 3.28 20.22
CA HIS A 367 3.77 4.48 21.00
C HIS A 367 2.27 4.62 21.20
N ILE A 368 1.87 5.03 22.42
CA ILE A 368 0.48 5.34 22.74
C ILE A 368 0.31 6.86 22.77
N ALA A 369 -0.41 7.40 21.78
CA ALA A 369 -0.66 8.82 21.65
C ALA A 369 -1.95 9.23 22.36
N TYR A 370 -1.83 9.69 23.61
CA TYR A 370 -2.96 10.13 24.44
C TYR A 370 -3.45 11.57 24.19
N GLY A 371 -2.83 12.33 23.28
CA GLY A 371 -3.17 13.74 23.04
C GLY A 371 -2.71 14.31 21.69
N GLY A 372 -3.19 15.52 21.37
CA GLY A 372 -2.97 16.22 20.10
C GLY A 372 -1.55 16.77 19.89
N ILE A 373 -0.52 16.06 20.33
CA ILE A 373 0.86 16.43 20.05
C ILE A 373 1.08 16.21 18.54
N SER A 374 1.17 17.32 17.81
CA SER A 374 1.45 17.36 16.37
C SER A 374 2.96 17.45 16.12
N ALA A 375 3.74 16.64 16.82
CA ALA A 375 5.20 16.66 16.77
C ALA A 375 5.71 15.34 16.19
N GLU A 376 6.89 15.37 15.57
CA GLU A 376 7.57 14.14 15.11
C GLU A 376 7.93 13.25 16.30
N LEU A 377 8.02 11.93 16.07
CA LEU A 377 8.32 10.93 17.12
C LEU A 377 9.55 11.31 17.96
N LYS A 378 10.58 11.87 17.32
CA LYS A 378 11.80 12.30 18.01
C LYS A 378 11.50 13.41 19.03
N GLU A 379 10.74 14.41 18.65
CA GLU A 379 10.33 15.50 19.55
C GLU A 379 9.40 15.01 20.66
N ILE A 380 8.51 14.05 20.36
CA ILE A 380 7.65 13.41 21.38
C ILE A 380 8.53 12.75 22.45
N ARG A 381 9.53 11.97 22.03
CA ARG A 381 10.43 11.26 22.94
C ARG A 381 11.36 12.19 23.72
N GLU A 382 11.85 13.26 23.10
CA GLU A 382 12.68 14.28 23.75
C GLU A 382 11.93 15.11 24.80
N LYS A 383 10.60 15.25 24.69
CA LYS A 383 9.78 15.96 25.69
C LYS A 383 9.35 15.10 26.88
N ILE A 384 9.46 13.77 26.77
CA ILE A 384 9.06 12.80 27.80
C ILE A 384 10.25 12.34 28.64
N LEU A 385 11.47 12.46 28.12
CA LEU A 385 12.75 12.27 28.83
C LEU A 385 13.21 13.58 29.44
#